data_AF-A0A433UHN6-F1
#
_entry.id   AF-A0A433UHN6-F1
#
_cell.length_a   1.000
_cell.length_b   1.000
_cell.length_c   1.000
_cell.angle_alpha   90.00
_cell.angle_beta   90.00
_cell.angle_gamma   90.00
#
_symmetry.space_group_name_H-M   'P 1'
#
loop_
_entity.id
_entity.type
_entity.pdbx_description
1 polymer ?
#
loop_
_entity_poly.entity_id
_entity_poly.type
_entity_poly.pdbx_seq_one_letter_code
_entity_poly.pdbx_strand_id
1 'polypeptide(L)' 'MNDAGTLVVYVAKKDLEEEVVKQTDSDAGKVLTLANGWELEFSELPATEKLPLTVEAKRLA' A
#
# COMPACT_ATOMS: atom_id res chain seq x y z
N MET A 1 3.68 3.84 9.51
CA MET A 1 5.07 4.01 9.06
C MET A 1 5.96 3.20 9.99
N ASN A 2 7.08 2.67 9.51
CA ASN A 2 8.08 2.03 10.38
C ASN A 2 8.90 3.10 11.14
N ASP A 3 9.82 2.67 12.00
CA ASP A 3 10.68 3.55 12.80
C ASP A 3 11.56 4.49 11.95
N ALA A 4 11.76 4.18 10.66
CA ALA A 4 12.49 5.00 9.70
C ALA A 4 11.60 6.01 8.94
N GLY A 5 10.29 6.03 9.19
CA GLY A 5 9.33 6.89 8.49
C GLY A 5 8.87 6.35 7.13
N THR A 6 9.20 5.10 6.79
CA THR A 6 8.78 4.46 5.55
C THR A 6 7.35 3.93 5.67
N LEU A 7 6.56 4.06 4.59
CA LEU A 7 5.23 3.43 4.52
C LEU A 7 5.39 1.93 4.29
N VAL A 8 4.69 1.14 5.11
CA VAL A 8 4.73 -0.32 5.07
C VAL A 8 3.30 -0.84 4.89
N VAL A 9 3.13 -1.89 4.08
CA VAL A 9 1.85 -2.54 3.81
C VAL A 9 1.91 -3.98 4.31
N TYR A 10 0.86 -4.40 5.03
CA TYR A 10 0.63 -5.79 5.42
C TYR A 10 -0.52 -6.40 4.60
N VAL A 11 -0.25 -7.49 3.89
CA VAL A 11 -1.21 -8.23 3.09
C VAL A 11 -1.61 -9.51 3.83
N ALA A 12 -2.68 -9.43 4.61
CA ALA A 12 -3.15 -10.53 5.47
C ALA A 12 -3.37 -11.87 4.73
N LYS A 13 -3.90 -11.85 3.50
CA LYS A 13 -4.15 -13.07 2.70
C LYS A 13 -2.87 -13.83 2.33
N LYS A 14 -1.72 -13.17 2.41
CA LYS A 14 -0.42 -13.70 2.00
C LYS A 14 0.59 -13.74 3.15
N ASP A 15 0.17 -13.28 4.32
CA ASP A 15 1.01 -13.07 5.50
C ASP A 15 2.34 -12.39 5.12
N LEU A 16 2.22 -11.28 4.38
CA LEU A 16 3.34 -10.59 3.76
C LEU A 16 3.34 -9.13 4.22
N GLU A 17 4.46 -8.70 4.80
CA GLU A 17 4.72 -7.30 5.13
C GLU A 17 5.85 -6.77 4.25
N GLU A 18 5.62 -5.64 3.58
CA GLU A 18 6.59 -5.07 2.64
C GLU A 18 6.58 -3.54 2.65
N GLU A 19 7.75 -2.96 2.37
CA GLU A 19 7.91 -1.51 2.22
C GLU A 19 7.36 -1.02 0.88
N VAL A 20 6.78 0.17 0.91
CA VAL A 20 6.31 0.88 -0.29
C VAL A 20 7.46 1.67 -0.88
N VAL A 21 7.91 1.28 -2.07
CA VAL A 21 9.03 1.93 -2.78
C VAL A 21 8.56 2.98 -3.79
N LYS A 22 7.28 2.94 -4.19
CA LYS A 22 6.69 3.91 -5.11
C LYS A 22 5.20 4.09 -4.83
N GLN A 23 4.72 5.31 -5.02
CA GLN A 23 3.30 5.65 -5.00
C GLN A 23 2.94 6.36 -6.30
N THR A 24 1.80 6.04 -6.89
CA THR A 24 1.33 6.65 -8.14
C THR A 24 -0.17 6.86 -8.07
N ASP A 25 -0.65 7.99 -8.55
CA ASP A 25 -2.08 8.25 -8.66
C ASP A 25 -2.66 7.45 -9.83
N SER A 26 -3.85 6.86 -9.64
CA SER A 26 -4.60 6.19 -10.70
C SER A 26 -6.01 6.78 -10.80
N ASP A 27 -6.70 6.53 -11.91
CA ASP A 27 -8.09 6.98 -12.10
C ASP A 27 -9.04 6.44 -11.00
N ALA A 28 -8.70 5.27 -10.44
CA ALA A 28 -9.45 4.64 -9.38
C ALA A 28 -9.05 5.13 -7.98
N GLY A 29 -7.89 5.76 -7.80
CA GLY A 29 -7.36 6.18 -6.50
C GLY A 29 -5.83 6.22 -6.49
N LYS A 30 -5.18 5.25 -5.83
CA LYS A 30 -3.72 5.18 -5.74
C LYS A 30 -3.20 3.76 -5.95
N VAL A 31 -2.03 3.66 -6.58
CA VAL A 31 -1.26 2.43 -6.71
C VAL A 31 0.00 2.55 -5.86
N LEU A 32 0.22 1.56 -5.00
CA LEU A 32 1.45 1.40 -4.21
C LEU A 32 2.26 0.24 -4.79
N THR A 33 3.51 0.51 -5.13
CA THR A 33 4.48 -0.53 -5.52
C THR A 33 5.29 -0.93 -4.30
N LEU A 34 5.30 -2.23 -4.01
CA LEU A 34 6.05 -2.83 -2.91
C LEU A 34 7.48 -3.19 -3.33
N ALA A 35 8.40 -3.30 -2.38
CA ALA A 35 9.80 -3.64 -2.63
C ALA A 35 9.98 -4.98 -3.35
N ASN A 36 9.06 -5.92 -3.16
CA ASN A 36 9.05 -7.22 -3.85
C ASN A 36 8.47 -7.17 -5.28
N GLY A 37 8.13 -5.99 -5.79
CA GLY A 37 7.62 -5.76 -7.14
C GLY A 37 6.10 -5.86 -7.29
N TRP A 38 5.33 -6.11 -6.22
CA TRP A 38 3.88 -6.12 -6.32
C TRP A 38 3.31 -4.72 -6.44
N GLU A 39 2.23 -4.60 -7.21
CA GLU A 39 1.45 -3.37 -7.33
C GLU A 39 0.05 -3.58 -6.75
N LEU A 40 -0.31 -2.74 -5.79
CA LEU A 40 -1.60 -2.76 -5.12
C LEU A 40 -2.35 -1.47 -5.43
N GLU A 41 -3.50 -1.59 -6.09
CA GLU A 41 -4.43 -0.49 -6.35
C GLU A 41 -5.46 -0.39 -5.22
N PHE A 42 -5.60 0.82 -4.69
CA PHE A 42 -6.54 1.18 -3.65
C PHE A 42 -7.51 2.21 -4.20
N SER A 43 -8.81 1.90 -4.18
CA SER A 43 -9.82 2.82 -4.70
C SER A 43 -10.00 4.06 -3.81
N GLU A 44 -9.91 3.88 -2.50
CA GLU A 44 -9.96 4.99 -1.53
C GLU A 44 -8.87 4.80 -0.49
N LEU A 45 -7.73 5.46 -0.69
CA LEU A 45 -6.67 5.57 0.31
C LEU A 45 -6.83 6.91 1.04
N PRO A 46 -7.33 6.94 2.28
CA PRO A 46 -7.47 8.18 3.02
C PRO A 46 -6.09 8.77 3.36
N ALA A 47 -6.10 10.04 3.77
CA ALA A 47 -4.88 10.75 4.15
C ALA A 47 -4.05 9.99 5.21
N THR A 48 -2.73 10.11 5.11
CA THR A 48 -1.72 9.43 5.96
C THR A 48 -1.95 9.62 7.47
N GLU A 49 -2.67 10.66 7.87
CA GLU A 49 -3.00 11.02 9.25
C GLU A 49 -3.80 9.93 10.02
N LYS A 50 -4.35 8.92 9.32
CA LYS A 50 -5.20 7.87 9.91
C LYS A 50 -4.58 6.46 9.91
N LEU A 51 -3.26 6.34 9.75
CA LEU A 51 -2.58 5.04 9.80
C LEU A 51 -2.37 4.57 11.26
N PRO A 52 -2.41 3.25 11.55
CA PRO A 52 -2.60 2.13 10.63
C PRO A 52 -4.07 1.94 10.18
N LEU A 53 -4.26 1.53 8.93
CA LEU A 53 -5.58 1.35 8.33
C LEU A 53 -5.65 0.05 7.53
N THR A 54 -6.76 -0.68 7.69
CA THR A 54 -7.08 -1.85 6.88
C THR A 54 -8.11 -1.47 5.81
N VAL A 55 -7.79 -1.72 4.54
CA VAL A 55 -8.66 -1.51 3.39
C VAL A 55 -8.52 -2.66 2.41
N GLU A 56 -9.53 -2.83 1.55
CA GLU A 56 -9.41 -3.73 0.40
C GLU A 56 -8.55 -3.08 -0.68
N ALA A 57 -7.70 -3.90 -1.32
CA ALA A 57 -6.84 -3.50 -2.41
C ALA A 57 -6.84 -4.58 -3.49
N LYS A 58 -6.68 -4.17 -4.74
CA LYS A 58 -6.56 -5.07 -5.88
C LYS A 58 -5.09 -5.18 -6.28
N ARG A 59 -4.58 -6.40 -6.40
CA ARG A 59 -3.24 -6.64 -6.97
C ARG A 59 -3.29 -6.55 -8.49
N LEU A 60 -2.40 -5.78 -9.10
CA LEU A 60 -2.35 -5.54 -10.55
C LEU A 60 -1.35 -6.44 -11.30
N ALA A 61 -0.25 -6.82 -10.65
CA ALA A 61 0.81 -7.68 -11.20
C ALA A 61 1.38 -8.61 -10.12
#